data_AF-A0A2E5JSU0-F1
#
_entry.id   AF-A0A2E5JSU0-F1
#
_cell.length_a   1.000
_cell.length_b   1.000
_cell.length_c   1.000
_cell.angle_alpha   90.00
_cell.angle_beta   90.00
_cell.angle_gamma   90.00
#
_symmetry.space_group_name_H-M   'P 1'
#
loop_
_entity.id
_entity.type
_entity.pdbx_description
1 polymer ?
#
loop_
_entity_poly.entity_id
_entity_poly.type
_entity_poly.pdbx_seq_one_letter_code
_entity_poly.pdbx_strand_id
1 'polypeptide(L)'
;MNLNYQKKKINMKYILVTVFSLTLCFAQEKKQEVQPNAIAVYWKTLDQDDKEIFLFSYLTQVYDTHQNMIKDMGYGDITTWYYDNRAEMVYGIFDQVNQSGMAEFIGWIDEYYSNEEFSGNSFDDALSFAFRFQQAAGETMWEKYENLKFGKIKPRD
;
A
#
# COMPACT_ATOMS: atom_id res chain seq x y z
N MET A 1 4.69 62.94 41.36
CA MET A 1 3.62 62.28 40.57
C MET A 1 4.12 60.88 40.24
N ASN A 2 3.75 59.88 41.04
CA ASN A 2 4.36 58.55 41.00
C ASN A 2 3.38 57.59 40.32
N LEU A 3 3.69 57.16 39.09
CA LEU A 3 2.90 56.22 38.32
C LEU A 3 3.16 54.81 38.84
N ASN A 4 2.22 54.28 39.62
CA ASN A 4 2.24 52.91 40.10
C ASN A 4 2.00 51.94 38.92
N TYR A 5 3.07 51.34 38.41
CA TYR A 5 3.01 50.31 37.37
C TYR A 5 2.63 48.97 38.02
N GLN A 6 1.34 48.65 38.03
CA GLN A 6 0.84 47.37 38.54
C GLN A 6 1.17 46.25 37.54
N LYS A 7 2.22 45.45 37.83
CA LYS A 7 2.51 44.21 37.09
C LYS A 7 1.38 43.21 37.31
N LYS A 8 0.48 43.07 36.33
CA LYS A 8 -0.56 42.03 36.32
C LYS A 8 0.13 40.66 36.26
N LYS A 9 0.02 39.88 37.33
CA LYS A 9 0.63 38.55 37.45
C LYS A 9 -0.18 37.57 36.58
N ILE A 10 0.25 37.36 35.34
CA ILE A 10 -0.38 36.39 34.45
C ILE A 10 -0.07 34.99 34.98
N ASN A 11 -1.11 34.21 35.27
CA ASN A 11 -0.96 32.86 35.83
C ASN A 11 -0.42 31.93 34.73
N MET A 12 0.83 31.46 34.92
CA MET A 12 1.58 30.64 33.97
C MET A 12 0.85 29.37 33.51
N LYS A 13 -0.06 28.84 34.35
CA LYS A 13 -0.96 27.74 33.99
C LYS A 13 -1.89 28.08 32.82
N TYR A 14 -2.43 29.29 32.76
CA TYR A 14 -3.33 29.67 31.66
C TYR A 14 -2.56 29.87 30.36
N ILE A 15 -1.32 30.39 30.43
CA ILE A 15 -0.44 30.50 29.25
C ILE A 15 -0.14 29.11 28.69
N LEU A 16 0.25 28.16 29.53
CA LEU A 16 0.51 26.78 29.14
C LEU A 16 -0.70 26.11 28.49
N VAL A 17 -1.89 26.28 29.06
CA VAL A 17 -3.13 25.74 28.49
C VAL A 17 -3.42 26.37 27.13
N THR A 18 -3.31 27.70 26.99
CA THR A 18 -3.53 28.36 25.69
C THR A 18 -2.51 27.95 24.62
N VAL A 19 -1.24 27.77 24.99
CA VAL A 19 -0.21 27.31 24.04
C VAL A 19 -0.47 25.88 23.60
N PHE A 20 -0.85 25.00 24.54
CA PHE A 20 -1.17 23.60 24.25
C PHE A 20 -2.42 23.46 23.37
N SER A 21 -3.45 24.28 23.62
CA SER A 21 -4.64 24.34 22.77
C SER A 21 -4.33 24.86 21.37
N LEU A 22 -3.46 25.88 21.23
CA LEU A 22 -3.04 26.38 19.91
C LEU A 22 -2.28 25.32 19.11
N THR A 23 -1.40 24.53 19.74
CA THR A 23 -0.66 23.47 19.03
C THR A 23 -1.55 22.37 18.47
N LEU A 24 -2.69 22.07 19.11
CA LEU A 24 -3.66 21.09 18.62
C LEU A 24 -4.44 21.61 17.40
N CYS A 25 -4.68 22.92 17.30
CA CYS A 25 -5.34 23.52 16.14
C CYS A 25 -4.46 23.51 14.87
N PHE A 26 -3.12 23.59 15.01
CA PHE A 26 -2.20 23.50 13.88
C PHE A 26 -1.83 22.05 13.49
N ALA A 27 -2.13 21.06 14.34
CA ALA A 27 -1.87 19.65 14.07
C ALA A 27 -2.95 18.96 13.23
N GLN A 28 -4.03 19.67 12.87
CA GLN A 28 -5.03 19.16 11.94
C GLN A 28 -4.47 19.29 10.51
N GLU A 29 -3.62 18.35 10.11
CA GLU A 29 -3.31 18.16 8.69
C GLU A 29 -4.62 17.93 7.94
N LYS A 30 -4.87 18.77 6.93
CA LYS A 30 -6.01 18.63 6.06
C LYS A 30 -5.79 17.33 5.28
N LYS A 31 -6.45 16.23 5.68
CA LYS A 31 -6.43 14.98 4.91
C LYS A 31 -6.78 15.33 3.47
N GLN A 32 -5.84 15.13 2.56
CA GLN A 32 -6.09 15.31 1.14
C GLN A 32 -7.13 14.25 0.76
N GLU A 33 -8.27 14.69 0.21
CA GLU A 33 -9.26 13.74 -0.31
C GLU A 33 -8.61 12.95 -1.45
N VAL A 34 -8.30 11.69 -1.17
CA VAL A 34 -7.82 10.75 -2.18
C VAL A 34 -9.03 10.33 -3.00
N GLN A 35 -9.06 10.71 -4.27
CA GLN A 35 -10.09 10.20 -5.18
C GLN A 35 -9.76 8.75 -5.51
N PRO A 36 -10.69 7.80 -5.26
CA PRO A 36 -10.47 6.40 -5.60
C PRO A 36 -10.23 6.23 -7.10
N ASN A 37 -9.27 5.37 -7.45
CA ASN A 37 -9.10 5.01 -8.86
C ASN A 37 -10.24 4.09 -9.32
N ALA A 38 -10.49 4.05 -10.62
CA ALA A 38 -11.60 3.27 -11.19
C ALA A 38 -11.47 1.75 -10.92
N ILE A 39 -10.26 1.21 -10.90
CA ILE A 39 -10.01 -0.22 -10.65
C ILE A 39 -10.27 -0.58 -9.18
N ALA A 40 -9.89 0.27 -8.23
CA ALA A 40 -10.15 0.11 -6.80
C ALA A 40 -11.66 0.14 -6.52
N VAL A 41 -12.39 1.03 -7.20
CA VAL A 41 -13.86 1.05 -7.16
C VAL A 41 -14.42 -0.23 -7.76
N TYR A 42 -13.98 -0.61 -8.95
CA TYR A 42 -14.44 -1.83 -9.63
C TYR A 42 -14.18 -3.09 -8.79
N TRP A 43 -12.97 -3.26 -8.28
CA TRP A 43 -12.56 -4.38 -7.44
C TRP A 43 -13.47 -4.57 -6.22
N LYS A 44 -13.86 -3.47 -5.56
CA LYS A 44 -14.79 -3.50 -4.41
C LYS A 44 -16.21 -3.97 -4.77
N THR A 45 -16.58 -3.94 -6.06
CA THR A 45 -17.88 -4.43 -6.53
C THR A 45 -17.90 -5.91 -6.88
N LEU A 46 -16.72 -6.52 -7.02
CA LEU A 46 -16.59 -7.92 -7.41
C LEU A 46 -16.83 -8.85 -6.22
N ASP A 47 -17.48 -9.98 -6.48
CA ASP A 47 -17.50 -11.10 -5.54
C ASP A 47 -16.18 -11.88 -5.59
N GLN A 48 -16.07 -12.92 -4.76
CA GLN A 48 -14.82 -13.68 -4.63
C GLN A 48 -14.42 -14.39 -5.93
N ASP A 49 -15.40 -14.97 -6.64
CA ASP A 49 -15.14 -15.74 -7.87
C ASP A 49 -14.74 -14.78 -9.00
N ASP A 50 -15.42 -13.63 -9.10
CA ASP A 50 -15.09 -12.57 -10.05
C ASP A 50 -13.70 -11.97 -9.80
N LYS A 51 -13.30 -11.82 -8.53
CA LYS A 51 -11.95 -11.37 -8.16
C LYS A 51 -10.88 -12.37 -8.57
N GLU A 52 -11.14 -13.67 -8.41
CA GLU A 52 -10.24 -14.72 -8.86
C GLU A 52 -10.06 -14.67 -10.39
N ILE A 53 -11.16 -14.54 -11.14
CA ILE A 53 -11.12 -14.41 -12.59
C ILE A 53 -10.36 -13.13 -13.00
N PHE A 54 -10.62 -12.00 -12.35
CA PHE A 54 -9.93 -10.75 -12.63
C PHE A 54 -8.43 -10.87 -12.40
N LEU A 55 -8.03 -11.37 -11.23
CA LEU A 55 -6.64 -11.49 -10.85
C LEU A 55 -5.90 -12.45 -11.79
N PHE A 56 -6.48 -13.62 -12.08
CA PHE A 56 -5.89 -14.55 -13.03
C PHE A 56 -5.72 -13.91 -14.42
N SER A 57 -6.76 -13.22 -14.91
CA SER A 57 -6.72 -12.52 -16.20
C SER A 57 -5.63 -11.45 -16.26
N TYR A 58 -5.47 -10.67 -15.20
CA TYR A 58 -4.41 -9.66 -15.10
C TYR A 58 -3.01 -10.29 -15.15
N LEU A 59 -2.79 -11.33 -14.35
CA LEU A 59 -1.51 -12.05 -14.30
C LEU A 59 -1.17 -12.66 -15.67
N THR A 60 -2.13 -13.32 -16.32
CA THR A 60 -1.94 -13.89 -17.67
C THR A 60 -1.64 -12.80 -18.69
N GLN A 61 -2.34 -11.66 -18.65
CA GLN A 61 -2.08 -10.55 -19.58
C GLN A 61 -0.65 -10.03 -19.47
N VAL A 62 -0.12 -9.86 -18.26
CA VAL A 62 1.25 -9.39 -18.04
C VAL A 62 2.27 -10.43 -18.53
N TYR A 63 2.03 -11.70 -18.23
CA TYR A 63 2.84 -12.81 -18.72
C TYR A 63 2.90 -12.82 -20.26
N ASP A 64 1.74 -12.82 -20.92
CA ASP A 64 1.62 -12.87 -22.37
C ASP A 64 2.23 -11.64 -23.03
N THR A 65 2.06 -10.46 -22.44
CA THR A 65 2.69 -9.23 -22.93
C THR A 65 4.20 -9.37 -22.96
N HIS A 66 4.81 -9.85 -21.87
CA HIS A 66 6.25 -10.04 -21.82
C HIS A 66 6.74 -11.10 -22.84
N GLN A 67 6.04 -12.22 -22.95
CA GLN A 67 6.38 -13.26 -23.94
C GLN A 67 6.28 -12.74 -25.38
N ASN A 68 5.24 -11.96 -25.69
CA ASN A 68 5.06 -11.35 -27.00
C ASN A 68 6.14 -10.30 -27.28
N MET A 69 6.51 -9.48 -26.28
CA MET A 69 7.62 -8.54 -26.43
C MET A 69 8.94 -9.24 -26.76
N ILE A 70 9.28 -10.33 -26.06
CA ILE A 70 10.48 -11.13 -26.37
C ILE A 70 10.40 -11.70 -27.79
N LYS A 71 9.24 -12.21 -28.20
CA LYS A 71 9.05 -12.78 -29.53
C LYS A 71 9.22 -11.75 -30.65
N ASP A 72 8.66 -10.56 -30.47
CA ASP A 72 8.60 -9.54 -31.52
C ASP A 72 9.88 -8.69 -31.58
N MET A 73 10.52 -8.45 -30.43
CA MET A 73 11.66 -7.52 -30.30
C MET A 73 12.98 -8.21 -29.93
N GLY A 74 12.94 -9.48 -29.51
CA GLY A 74 14.08 -10.15 -28.89
C GLY A 74 14.36 -9.64 -27.47
N TYR A 75 15.40 -10.18 -26.84
CA TYR A 75 15.89 -9.67 -25.57
C TYR A 75 16.64 -8.35 -25.76
N GLY A 76 16.19 -7.29 -25.10
CA GLY A 76 16.82 -5.98 -25.10
C GLY A 76 16.32 -5.10 -23.96
N ASP A 77 16.79 -3.84 -23.92
CA ASP A 77 16.55 -2.94 -22.79
C ASP A 77 15.07 -2.78 -22.41
N ILE A 78 14.18 -2.69 -23.41
CA ILE A 78 12.74 -2.53 -23.18
C ILE A 78 12.11 -3.80 -22.60
N THR A 79 12.48 -4.98 -23.11
CA THR A 79 11.95 -6.26 -22.60
C THR A 79 12.47 -6.55 -21.21
N THR A 80 13.74 -6.25 -20.95
CA THR A 80 14.34 -6.37 -19.61
C THR A 80 13.68 -5.42 -18.62
N TRP A 81 13.45 -4.16 -19.01
CA TRP A 81 12.74 -3.20 -18.16
C TRP A 81 11.33 -3.69 -17.83
N TYR A 82 10.60 -4.23 -18.81
CA TYR A 82 9.26 -4.78 -18.56
C TYR A 82 9.31 -5.99 -17.63
N TYR A 83 10.31 -6.86 -17.78
CA TYR A 83 10.52 -7.97 -16.86
C TYR A 83 10.74 -7.48 -15.43
N ASP A 84 11.72 -6.60 -15.21
CA ASP A 84 12.13 -6.12 -13.89
C ASP A 84 11.02 -5.33 -13.17
N ASN A 85 10.14 -4.65 -13.92
CA ASN A 85 9.14 -3.74 -13.34
C ASN A 85 7.71 -4.29 -13.35
N ARG A 86 7.47 -5.41 -14.05
CA ARG A 86 6.12 -5.98 -14.23
C ARG A 86 6.13 -7.51 -14.14
N ALA A 87 6.85 -8.16 -15.06
CA ALA A 87 6.67 -9.60 -15.26
C ALA A 87 7.29 -10.48 -14.17
N GLU A 88 8.40 -10.05 -13.56
CA GLU A 88 9.08 -10.82 -12.50
C GLU A 88 8.14 -11.13 -11.33
N MET A 89 7.41 -10.12 -10.85
CA MET A 89 6.42 -10.31 -9.79
C MET A 89 5.34 -11.32 -10.21
N VAL A 90 4.80 -11.18 -11.42
CA VAL A 90 3.75 -12.05 -11.93
C VAL A 90 4.23 -13.50 -12.05
N TYR A 91 5.48 -13.72 -12.47
CA TYR A 91 6.07 -15.05 -12.49
C TYR A 91 6.20 -15.63 -11.08
N GLY A 92 6.68 -14.82 -10.13
CA GLY A 92 6.77 -15.24 -8.72
C GLY A 92 5.41 -15.56 -8.11
N ILE A 93 4.34 -14.88 -8.54
CA ILE A 93 2.96 -15.20 -8.14
C ILE A 93 2.52 -16.53 -8.75
N PHE A 94 2.72 -16.75 -10.05
CA PHE A 94 2.37 -18.02 -10.69
C PHE A 94 3.05 -19.23 -10.05
N ASP A 95 4.31 -19.09 -9.63
CA ASP A 95 5.05 -20.14 -8.92
C ASP A 95 4.43 -20.50 -7.55
N GLN A 96 3.65 -19.60 -6.94
CA GLN A 96 3.04 -19.77 -5.62
C GLN A 96 1.55 -20.20 -5.65
N VAL A 97 0.86 -20.08 -6.79
CA VAL A 97 -0.62 -20.11 -6.89
C VAL A 97 -1.22 -21.51 -7.08
N ASN A 98 -0.72 -22.54 -6.40
CA ASN A 98 -1.47 -23.81 -6.33
C ASN A 98 -2.71 -23.65 -5.43
N GLN A 99 -3.84 -23.24 -6.03
CA GLN A 99 -5.22 -23.03 -5.53
C GLN A 99 -5.45 -22.23 -4.23
N SER A 100 -4.72 -22.47 -3.13
CA SER A 100 -4.87 -21.67 -1.89
C SER A 100 -4.23 -20.28 -1.99
N GLY A 101 -3.23 -20.12 -2.86
CA GLY A 101 -2.49 -18.86 -2.99
C GLY A 101 -3.34 -17.70 -3.50
N MET A 102 -4.28 -17.94 -4.42
CA MET A 102 -5.04 -16.86 -5.05
C MET A 102 -6.00 -16.17 -4.07
N ALA A 103 -6.64 -16.95 -3.19
CA ALA A 103 -7.50 -16.41 -2.13
C ALA A 103 -6.71 -15.52 -1.15
N GLU A 104 -5.47 -15.88 -0.84
CA GLU A 104 -4.59 -15.06 0.00
C GLU A 104 -4.23 -13.73 -0.67
N PHE A 105 -3.86 -13.74 -1.97
CA PHE A 105 -3.62 -12.52 -2.74
C PHE A 105 -4.85 -11.61 -2.76
N ILE A 106 -6.03 -12.17 -3.01
CA ILE A 106 -7.30 -11.44 -3.01
C ILE A 106 -7.53 -10.76 -1.65
N GLY A 107 -7.32 -11.50 -0.54
CA GLY A 107 -7.47 -10.95 0.80
C GLY A 107 -6.53 -9.78 1.09
N TRP A 108 -5.28 -9.84 0.63
CA TRP A 108 -4.33 -8.73 0.79
C TRP A 108 -4.68 -7.52 -0.08
N ILE A 109 -5.20 -7.74 -1.29
CA ILE A 109 -5.66 -6.65 -2.17
C ILE A 109 -6.91 -5.99 -1.58
N ASP A 110 -7.83 -6.77 -1.00
CA ASP A 110 -8.98 -6.24 -0.26
C ASP A 110 -8.56 -5.40 0.93
N GLU A 111 -7.60 -5.87 1.73
CA GLU A 111 -7.04 -5.10 2.86
C GLU A 111 -6.36 -3.82 2.38
N TYR A 112 -5.64 -3.87 1.25
CA TYR A 112 -5.01 -2.69 0.68
C TYR A 112 -6.05 -1.63 0.29
N TYR A 113 -7.10 -2.01 -0.43
CA TYR A 113 -8.13 -1.07 -0.89
C TYR A 113 -9.19 -0.73 0.16
N SER A 114 -9.25 -1.43 1.29
CA SER A 114 -10.09 -1.03 2.44
C SER A 114 -9.63 0.29 3.05
N ASN A 115 -8.34 0.62 2.90
CA ASN A 115 -7.74 1.85 3.37
C ASN A 115 -7.93 2.99 2.35
N GLU A 116 -8.67 4.04 2.75
CA GLU A 116 -8.98 5.19 1.88
C GLU A 116 -7.73 5.88 1.33
N GLU A 117 -6.65 5.90 2.10
CA GLU A 117 -5.35 6.49 1.73
C GLU A 117 -4.72 5.79 0.52
N PHE A 118 -5.05 4.52 0.27
CA PHE A 118 -4.55 3.74 -0.86
C PHE A 118 -5.56 3.60 -2.00
N SER A 119 -6.76 4.17 -1.86
CA SER A 119 -7.84 4.04 -2.85
C SER A 119 -7.48 4.61 -4.22
N GLY A 120 -6.57 5.59 -4.28
CA GLY A 120 -6.08 6.18 -5.52
C GLY A 120 -4.97 5.37 -6.22
N ASN A 121 -4.40 4.36 -5.57
CA ASN A 121 -3.22 3.64 -6.06
C ASN A 121 -3.59 2.57 -7.09
N SER A 122 -2.69 2.33 -8.04
CA SER A 122 -2.92 1.39 -9.15
C SER A 122 -3.11 -0.05 -8.67
N PHE A 123 -3.68 -0.90 -9.51
CA PHE A 123 -3.78 -2.33 -9.19
C PHE A 123 -2.42 -3.00 -9.02
N ASP A 124 -1.42 -2.53 -9.78
CA ASP A 124 -0.04 -2.99 -9.68
C ASP A 124 0.57 -2.68 -8.30
N ASP A 125 0.24 -1.53 -7.70
CA ASP A 125 0.66 -1.19 -6.33
C ASP A 125 0.03 -2.13 -5.30
N ALA A 126 -1.26 -2.43 -5.45
CA ALA A 126 -1.99 -3.34 -4.57
C ALA A 126 -1.48 -4.78 -4.71
N LEU A 127 -1.19 -5.23 -5.93
CA LEU A 127 -0.64 -6.55 -6.21
C LEU A 127 0.80 -6.69 -5.67
N SER A 128 1.61 -5.65 -5.83
CA SER A 128 2.96 -5.57 -5.25
C SER A 128 2.93 -5.63 -3.73
N PHE A 129 1.97 -4.95 -3.10
CA PHE A 129 1.72 -5.07 -1.68
C PHE A 129 1.38 -6.53 -1.31
N ALA A 130 0.40 -7.14 -1.97
CA ALA A 130 -0.03 -8.50 -1.69
C ALA A 130 1.12 -9.51 -1.83
N PHE A 131 1.93 -9.41 -2.89
CA PHE A 131 3.09 -10.26 -3.12
C PHE A 131 4.15 -10.15 -2.03
N ARG A 132 4.48 -8.93 -1.59
CA ARG A 132 5.43 -8.71 -0.49
C ARG A 132 4.90 -9.25 0.84
N PHE A 133 3.60 -9.10 1.09
CA PHE A 133 2.95 -9.62 2.29
C PHE A 133 2.88 -11.15 2.30
N GLN A 134 2.70 -11.77 1.14
CA GLN A 134 2.73 -13.23 1.04
C GLN A 134 4.12 -13.80 1.31
N GLN A 135 5.18 -13.13 0.84
CA GLN A 135 6.57 -13.51 1.09
C GLN A 135 7.10 -13.15 2.49
N ALA A 136 6.43 -12.25 3.22
CA ALA A 136 6.85 -11.86 4.56
C ALA A 136 6.81 -13.06 5.52
N ALA A 137 7.85 -13.22 6.33
CA ALA A 137 7.88 -14.22 7.38
C ALA A 137 6.79 -13.94 8.44
N GLY A 138 6.23 -15.00 9.03
CA GLY A 138 5.14 -14.91 10.01
C GLY A 138 4.00 -15.84 9.67
N GLU A 139 3.36 -16.39 10.70
CA GLU A 139 2.22 -17.31 10.58
C GLU A 139 0.89 -16.55 10.63
N THR A 140 0.88 -15.33 11.17
CA THR A 140 -0.32 -14.50 11.31
C THR A 140 -0.23 -13.17 10.54
N MET A 141 -1.38 -12.60 10.19
CA MET A 141 -1.50 -11.31 9.49
C MET A 141 -0.73 -10.18 10.21
N TRP A 142 -0.79 -10.18 11.53
CA TRP A 142 -0.13 -9.18 12.37
C TRP A 142 1.39 -9.35 12.40
N GLU A 143 1.89 -10.59 12.50
CA GLU A 143 3.33 -10.87 12.44
C GLU A 143 3.94 -10.46 11.10
N LYS A 144 3.24 -10.74 10.00
CA LYS A 144 3.67 -10.32 8.66
C LYS A 144 3.73 -8.78 8.55
N TYR A 145 2.72 -8.09 9.08
CA TYR A 145 2.68 -6.63 9.13
C TYR A 145 3.82 -6.01 9.96
N GLU A 146 4.11 -6.59 11.14
CA GLU A 146 5.20 -6.15 12.01
C GLU A 146 6.57 -6.36 11.35
N ASN A 147 6.78 -7.53 10.73
CA ASN A 147 7.99 -7.83 9.98
C ASN A 147 8.22 -6.89 8.79
N LEU A 148 7.15 -6.39 8.16
CA LEU A 148 7.25 -5.41 7.08
C LEU A 148 7.46 -3.97 7.58
N LYS A 149 6.95 -3.62 8.77
CA LYS A 149 7.18 -2.31 9.40
C LYS A 149 8.58 -2.15 9.99
N PHE A 150 9.18 -3.23 10.51
CA PHE A 150 10.43 -3.19 11.27
C PHE A 150 11.59 -3.96 10.61
N GLY A 151 11.38 -4.65 9.49
CA GLY A 151 12.36 -5.58 8.94
C GLY A 151 13.39 -4.98 7.98
N LYS A 152 14.62 -4.79 8.47
CA LYS A 152 15.78 -5.30 7.72
C LYS A 152 15.52 -6.81 7.54
N ILE A 153 15.29 -7.24 6.31
CA ILE A 153 15.13 -8.66 5.97
C ILE A 153 16.43 -9.35 6.38
N LYS A 154 16.37 -10.23 7.39
CA LYS A 154 17.42 -11.24 7.57
C LYS A 154 17.03 -12.46 6.73
N PRO A 155 17.93 -12.99 5.89
CA PRO A 155 17.70 -14.29 5.26
C PRO A 155 17.56 -15.35 6.36
N ARG A 156 16.68 -16.33 6.14
CA ARG A 156 16.76 -17.60 6.89
C ARG A 156 17.96 -18.38 6.37
N ASP A 157 18.69 -19.00 7.30
CA ASP A 157 19.83 -19.89 7.03
C ASP A 157 19.43 -21.09 6.16
#